data_AF-A0A966DKK3-F1
#
_entry.id   AF-A0A966DKK3-F1
#
_cell.length_a   1.000
_cell.length_b   1.000
_cell.length_c   1.000
_cell.angle_alpha   90.00
_cell.angle_beta   90.00
_cell.angle_gamma   90.00
#
_symmetry.space_group_name_H-M   'P 1'
#
loop_
_entity.id
_entity.type
_entity.pdbx_description
1 polymer ?
#
loop_
_entity_poly.entity_id
_entity_poly.type
_entity_poly.pdbx_seq_one_letter_code
_entity_poly.pdbx_strand_id
1 'polypeptide(L)'
;FKDSNMGEVMRTMTAMADIVYFSARKLSSSRGGGICTDSLDIYRELEALVPLFEGFLTYGGISVREIEAMAVGLYETLDETMISQSPSFIAYLVNALDKHGVPMIKPAGVLGAHVDAMQVCDHIPQKEYPAGALAAALYLISGIRGMERGSVSNQRDEYGNETYADMELVRLAVPRRVFTLSQIKYVEDRMKWLYDNRTLIGGLRFVYEPPVLRFFMGGLEPVSDWPEKLIAKFKEDFGESL
;
A
#
# COMPACT_ATOMS: atom_id res chain seq x y z
N PHE A 1 18.25 20.67 -8.55
CA PHE A 1 17.07 20.08 -9.22
C PHE A 1 15.80 20.93 -9.13
N LYS A 2 15.76 22.11 -8.48
CA LYS A 2 14.51 22.89 -8.32
C LYS A 2 13.85 23.28 -9.66
N ASP A 3 14.66 23.56 -10.67
CA ASP A 3 14.22 23.96 -12.01
C ASP A 3 14.50 22.87 -13.06
N SER A 4 14.83 21.65 -12.63
CA SER A 4 15.10 20.51 -13.51
C SER A 4 13.80 19.82 -13.91
N ASN A 5 13.68 19.41 -15.17
CA ASN A 5 12.56 18.56 -15.58
C ASN A 5 12.72 17.15 -14.99
N MET A 6 11.61 16.40 -14.95
CA MET A 6 11.59 15.06 -14.34
C MET A 6 12.56 14.08 -15.02
N GLY A 7 12.79 14.22 -16.33
CA GLY A 7 13.74 13.40 -17.08
C GLY A 7 15.19 13.61 -16.63
N GLU A 8 15.61 14.85 -16.37
CA GLU A 8 16.93 15.16 -15.82
C GLU A 8 17.11 14.57 -14.43
N VAL A 9 16.09 14.69 -13.57
CA VAL A 9 16.10 14.13 -12.22
C VAL A 9 16.25 12.61 -12.27
N MET A 10 15.39 11.94 -13.05
CA MET A 10 15.43 10.47 -13.19
C MET A 10 16.77 10.01 -13.76
N ARG A 11 17.26 10.63 -14.84
CA ARG A 11 18.56 10.28 -15.43
C ARG A 11 19.70 10.45 -14.44
N THR A 12 19.70 11.54 -13.68
CA THR A 12 20.75 11.78 -12.68
C THR A 12 20.69 10.74 -11.56
N MET A 13 19.49 10.38 -11.09
CA MET A 13 19.30 9.32 -10.10
C MET A 13 19.76 7.96 -10.61
N THR A 14 19.37 7.59 -11.82
CA THR A 14 19.72 6.28 -12.41
C THR A 14 21.19 6.19 -12.78
N ALA A 15 21.83 7.30 -13.17
CA ALA A 15 23.25 7.34 -13.50
C ALA A 15 24.17 7.13 -12.28
N MET A 16 23.63 7.21 -11.05
CA MET A 16 24.36 6.91 -9.83
C MET A 16 24.31 5.41 -9.44
N ALA A 17 23.69 4.56 -10.26
CA ALA A 17 23.51 3.14 -9.98
C ALA A 17 24.04 2.27 -11.12
N ASP A 18 24.74 1.19 -10.79
CA ASP A 18 25.21 0.20 -11.77
C ASP A 18 24.06 -0.65 -12.34
N ILE A 19 23.00 -0.84 -11.54
CA ILE A 19 21.79 -1.59 -11.89
C ILE A 19 20.55 -0.80 -11.43
N VAL A 20 19.59 -0.66 -12.34
CA VAL A 20 18.25 -0.16 -12.05
C VAL A 20 17.26 -1.29 -12.25
N TYR A 21 16.63 -1.75 -11.16
CA TYR A 21 15.49 -2.66 -11.20
C TYR A 21 14.20 -1.89 -10.90
N PHE A 22 13.17 -2.06 -11.74
CA PHE A 22 11.90 -1.37 -11.54
C PHE A 22 10.68 -2.25 -11.84
N SER A 23 9.59 -1.96 -11.13
CA SER A 23 8.27 -2.51 -11.42
C SER A 23 7.44 -1.51 -12.22
N ALA A 24 7.05 -1.91 -13.44
CA ALA A 24 6.19 -1.13 -14.32
C ALA A 24 4.80 -0.87 -13.71
N ARG A 25 4.33 -1.79 -12.84
CA ARG A 25 3.05 -1.68 -12.12
C ARG A 25 3.01 -0.46 -11.21
N LYS A 26 4.18 0.02 -10.81
CA LYS A 26 4.36 1.29 -10.12
C LYS A 26 4.71 2.34 -11.16
N LEU A 27 5.88 2.31 -11.76
CA LEU A 27 6.39 3.48 -12.47
C LEU A 27 5.51 3.91 -13.66
N SER A 28 5.17 2.98 -14.56
CA SER A 28 4.50 3.24 -15.83
C SER A 28 3.00 2.90 -15.85
N SER A 29 2.43 2.47 -14.72
CA SER A 29 1.03 1.99 -14.63
C SER A 29 0.69 0.80 -15.56
N SER A 30 1.68 -0.05 -15.90
CA SER A 30 1.50 -1.24 -16.76
C SER A 30 1.98 -2.53 -16.09
N ARG A 31 1.72 -3.71 -16.68
CA ARG A 31 2.27 -4.97 -16.15
C ARG A 31 3.72 -5.14 -16.62
N GLY A 32 4.56 -5.68 -15.75
CA GLY A 32 5.95 -6.02 -16.07
C GLY A 32 6.94 -5.22 -15.24
N GLY A 33 8.15 -5.10 -15.76
CA GLY A 33 9.28 -4.44 -15.14
C GLY A 33 10.51 -4.57 -16.01
N GLY A 34 11.65 -4.13 -15.51
CA GLY A 34 12.92 -4.23 -16.21
C GLY A 34 14.10 -4.16 -15.26
N ILE A 35 15.21 -4.71 -15.76
CA ILE A 35 16.55 -4.54 -15.20
C ILE A 35 17.36 -3.80 -16.25
N CYS A 36 17.95 -2.66 -15.88
CA CYS A 36 18.79 -1.86 -16.74
C CYS A 36 20.19 -1.76 -16.13
N THR A 37 21.21 -1.89 -16.96
CA THR A 37 22.61 -1.65 -16.61
C THR A 37 23.32 -1.13 -17.84
N ASP A 38 24.35 -0.32 -17.65
CA ASP A 38 25.28 0.12 -18.69
C ASP A 38 26.57 -0.73 -18.74
N SER A 39 26.72 -1.71 -17.83
CA SER A 39 27.85 -2.64 -17.80
C SER A 39 27.54 -3.93 -18.56
N LEU A 40 28.38 -4.22 -19.56
CA LEU A 40 28.29 -5.47 -20.33
C LEU A 40 28.65 -6.70 -19.48
N ASP A 41 29.53 -6.54 -18.48
CA ASP A 41 29.92 -7.64 -17.62
C ASP A 41 28.76 -8.05 -16.69
N ILE A 42 28.05 -7.07 -16.11
CA ILE A 42 26.82 -7.32 -15.34
C ILE A 42 25.75 -7.95 -16.23
N TYR A 43 25.56 -7.44 -17.45
CA TYR A 43 24.62 -8.01 -18.40
C TYR A 43 24.87 -9.51 -18.63
N ARG A 44 26.14 -9.91 -18.83
CA ARG A 44 26.52 -11.31 -19.07
C ARG A 44 26.23 -12.22 -17.88
N GLU A 45 26.39 -11.71 -16.66
CA GLU A 45 26.05 -12.48 -15.45
C GLU A 45 24.54 -12.74 -15.35
N LEU A 46 23.72 -11.77 -15.78
CA LEU A 46 22.26 -11.87 -15.72
C LEU A 46 21.65 -12.60 -16.93
N GLU A 47 22.35 -12.65 -18.06
CA GLU A 47 21.83 -13.13 -19.35
C GLU A 47 21.17 -14.51 -19.24
N ALA A 48 21.83 -15.47 -18.59
CA ALA A 48 21.32 -16.83 -18.47
C ALA A 48 20.12 -16.95 -17.49
N LEU A 49 19.96 -16.00 -16.57
CA LEU A 49 18.90 -16.04 -15.55
C LEU A 49 17.53 -15.67 -16.13
N VAL A 50 17.49 -14.77 -17.13
CA VAL A 50 16.21 -14.30 -17.70
C VAL A 50 15.47 -15.45 -18.41
N PRO A 51 16.09 -16.25 -19.32
CA PRO A 51 15.45 -17.43 -19.89
C PRO A 51 15.09 -18.52 -18.87
N LEU A 52 15.84 -18.63 -17.78
CA LEU A 52 15.62 -19.64 -16.76
C LEU A 52 14.35 -19.37 -15.93
N PHE A 53 14.07 -18.11 -15.60
CA PHE A 53 13.00 -17.74 -14.66
C PHE A 53 11.83 -16.97 -15.28
N GLU A 54 12.05 -16.20 -16.35
CA GLU A 54 11.07 -15.23 -16.85
C GLU A 54 10.65 -15.51 -18.31
N GLY A 55 11.62 -15.63 -19.23
CA GLY A 55 11.41 -15.81 -20.66
C GLY A 55 12.64 -15.38 -21.48
N PHE A 56 12.55 -15.31 -22.81
CA PHE A 56 13.71 -14.93 -23.63
C PHE A 56 14.09 -13.45 -23.48
N LEU A 57 15.36 -13.11 -23.76
CA LEU A 57 15.94 -11.78 -23.53
C LEU A 57 15.19 -10.61 -24.16
N THR A 58 14.46 -10.84 -25.25
CA THR A 58 13.72 -9.81 -25.98
C THR A 58 12.32 -9.51 -25.41
N TYR A 59 11.81 -10.34 -24.49
CA TYR A 59 10.46 -10.15 -23.94
C TYR A 59 10.34 -10.45 -22.44
N GLY A 60 11.23 -11.25 -21.85
CA GLY A 60 11.32 -11.48 -20.39
C GLY A 60 9.99 -11.90 -19.73
N GLY A 61 9.23 -12.77 -20.37
CA GLY A 61 7.92 -13.22 -19.86
C GLY A 61 6.76 -12.21 -20.02
N ILE A 62 6.99 -11.10 -20.73
CA ILE A 62 6.02 -10.01 -20.94
C ILE A 62 5.51 -10.04 -22.39
N SER A 63 4.20 -9.85 -22.58
CA SER A 63 3.65 -9.72 -23.93
C SER A 63 4.11 -8.41 -24.60
N VAL A 64 4.31 -8.40 -25.92
CA VAL A 64 4.74 -7.19 -26.66
C VAL A 64 3.81 -6.00 -26.42
N ARG A 65 2.50 -6.22 -26.28
CA ARG A 65 1.52 -5.17 -25.94
C ARG A 65 1.82 -4.50 -24.59
N GLU A 66 2.22 -5.27 -23.59
CA GLU A 66 2.56 -4.76 -22.26
C GLU A 66 3.92 -4.05 -22.26
N ILE A 67 4.86 -4.49 -23.09
CA ILE A 67 6.14 -3.77 -23.32
C ILE A 67 5.86 -2.40 -23.93
N GLU A 68 4.99 -2.31 -24.93
CA GLU A 68 4.60 -1.04 -25.54
C GLU A 68 3.88 -0.13 -24.54
N ALA A 69 2.92 -0.68 -23.78
CA ALA A 69 2.23 0.07 -22.73
C ALA A 69 3.19 0.58 -21.65
N MET A 70 4.22 -0.21 -21.29
CA MET A 70 5.28 0.20 -20.38
C MET A 70 6.10 1.35 -20.95
N ALA A 71 6.51 1.27 -22.22
CA ALA A 71 7.26 2.34 -22.87
C ALA A 71 6.47 3.66 -22.86
N VAL A 72 5.20 3.64 -23.27
CA VAL A 72 4.31 4.82 -23.23
C VAL A 72 4.19 5.36 -21.80
N GLY A 73 3.92 4.50 -20.82
CA GLY A 73 3.77 4.92 -19.43
C GLY A 73 5.05 5.50 -18.82
N LEU A 74 6.23 5.05 -19.24
CA LEU A 74 7.51 5.67 -18.83
C LEU A 74 7.64 7.10 -19.36
N TYR A 75 7.24 7.36 -20.62
CA TYR A 75 7.22 8.73 -21.15
C TYR A 75 6.19 9.61 -20.44
N GLU A 76 4.98 9.10 -20.18
CA GLU A 76 3.96 9.84 -19.41
C GLU A 76 4.43 10.20 -18.00
N THR A 77 5.30 9.39 -17.40
CA THR A 77 5.83 9.63 -16.05
C THR A 77 6.76 10.85 -16.00
N LEU A 78 7.28 11.30 -17.14
CA LEU A 78 8.08 12.52 -17.22
C LEU A 78 7.23 13.80 -17.09
N ASP A 79 5.92 13.70 -17.27
CA ASP A 79 4.98 14.81 -17.07
C ASP A 79 4.71 15.02 -15.58
N GLU A 80 5.03 16.20 -15.09
CA GLU A 80 4.87 16.59 -13.67
C GLU A 80 3.42 16.53 -13.21
N THR A 81 2.46 16.86 -14.08
CA THR A 81 1.03 16.81 -13.76
C THR A 81 0.57 15.37 -13.57
N MET A 82 1.19 14.43 -14.30
CA MET A 82 0.88 13.01 -14.26
C MET A 82 1.49 12.36 -13.02
N ILE A 83 2.79 12.55 -12.79
CA ILE A 83 3.51 11.93 -11.66
C ILE A 83 3.07 12.52 -10.30
N SER A 84 2.62 13.77 -10.25
CA SER A 84 2.23 14.47 -9.01
C SER A 84 0.76 14.30 -8.62
N GLN A 85 -0.06 13.68 -9.47
CA GLN A 85 -1.51 13.53 -9.23
C GLN A 85 -1.80 12.78 -7.91
N SER A 86 -1.27 11.56 -7.75
CA SER A 86 -1.52 10.76 -6.54
C SER A 86 -0.86 11.34 -5.29
N PRO A 87 0.42 11.80 -5.33
CA PRO A 87 1.01 12.51 -4.20
C PRO A 87 0.16 13.67 -3.66
N SER A 88 -0.45 14.46 -4.55
CA SER A 88 -1.31 15.58 -4.16
C SER A 88 -2.57 15.12 -3.40
N PHE A 89 -3.19 14.02 -3.83
CA PHE A 89 -4.36 13.44 -3.16
C PHE A 89 -4.01 12.78 -1.83
N ILE A 90 -2.85 12.11 -1.77
CA ILE A 90 -2.34 11.51 -0.54
C ILE A 90 -2.01 12.61 0.48
N ALA A 91 -1.34 13.68 0.06
CA ALA A 91 -1.04 14.82 0.91
C ALA A 91 -2.30 15.50 1.44
N TYR A 92 -3.33 15.68 0.59
CA TYR A 92 -4.64 16.16 1.03
C TYR A 92 -5.22 15.26 2.13
N LEU A 93 -5.30 13.94 1.89
CA LEU A 93 -5.92 13.00 2.83
C LEU A 93 -5.18 12.97 4.18
N VAL A 94 -3.85 12.90 4.15
CA VAL A 94 -3.02 12.90 5.37
C VAL A 94 -3.24 14.17 6.17
N ASN A 95 -3.19 15.34 5.51
CA ASN A 95 -3.36 16.62 6.20
C ASN A 95 -4.79 16.83 6.72
N ALA A 96 -5.80 16.30 6.02
CA ALA A 96 -7.18 16.40 6.44
C ALA A 96 -7.48 15.51 7.66
N LEU A 97 -7.02 14.26 7.64
CA LEU A 97 -7.17 13.33 8.76
C LEU A 97 -6.37 13.78 10.00
N ASP A 98 -5.15 14.30 9.80
CA ASP A 98 -4.34 14.86 10.89
C ASP A 98 -5.05 16.04 11.58
N LYS A 99 -5.74 16.90 10.81
CA LYS A 99 -6.57 17.99 11.37
C LYS A 99 -7.75 17.49 12.20
N HIS A 100 -8.30 16.32 11.88
CA HIS A 100 -9.32 15.66 12.69
C HIS A 100 -8.72 14.89 13.89
N GLY A 101 -7.40 14.94 14.08
CA GLY A 101 -6.70 14.27 15.17
C GLY A 101 -6.47 12.78 14.95
N VAL A 102 -6.70 12.26 13.73
CA VAL A 102 -6.38 10.88 13.38
C VAL A 102 -4.85 10.74 13.29
N PRO A 103 -4.23 9.80 14.01
CA PRO A 103 -2.80 9.53 13.93
C PRO A 103 -2.35 9.12 12.52
N MET A 104 -1.61 9.99 11.84
CA MET A 104 -1.07 9.75 10.50
C MET A 104 0.46 9.74 10.49
N ILE A 105 1.05 8.90 9.64
CA ILE A 105 2.49 9.01 9.34
C ILE A 105 2.74 10.24 8.46
N LYS A 106 3.68 11.08 8.90
CA LYS A 106 4.01 12.36 8.28
C LYS A 106 5.53 12.49 8.03
N PRO A 107 5.96 13.21 6.97
CA PRO A 107 5.11 13.81 5.93
C PRO A 107 4.43 12.76 5.05
N ALA A 108 3.42 13.18 4.29
CA ALA A 108 2.69 12.30 3.38
C ALA A 108 3.64 11.66 2.35
N GLY A 109 3.49 10.35 2.16
CA GLY A 109 4.22 9.61 1.12
C GLY A 109 3.61 9.76 -0.28
N VAL A 110 4.21 9.09 -1.26
CA VAL A 110 3.81 9.22 -2.69
C VAL A 110 2.97 8.05 -3.22
N LEU A 111 2.83 6.96 -2.45
CA LEU A 111 2.08 5.75 -2.87
C LEU A 111 0.81 5.49 -2.06
N GLY A 112 0.69 6.08 -0.89
CA GLY A 112 -0.48 5.92 -0.02
C GLY A 112 -0.33 6.68 1.29
N ALA A 113 -1.47 6.95 1.93
CA ALA A 113 -1.53 7.44 3.29
C ALA A 113 -1.38 6.26 4.27
N HIS A 114 -0.75 6.49 5.42
CA HIS A 114 -0.60 5.46 6.45
C HIS A 114 -1.19 6.00 7.76
N VAL A 115 -2.18 5.28 8.28
CA VAL A 115 -2.78 5.53 9.58
C VAL A 115 -2.01 4.71 10.61
N ASP A 116 -1.63 5.33 11.73
CA ASP A 116 -0.97 4.65 12.84
C ASP A 116 -2.02 3.93 13.70
N ALA A 117 -2.11 2.62 13.50
CA ALA A 117 -3.08 1.78 14.20
C ALA A 117 -2.70 1.54 15.67
N MET A 118 -1.43 1.69 16.06
CA MET A 118 -1.04 1.57 17.47
C MET A 118 -1.66 2.69 18.30
N GLN A 119 -1.72 3.91 17.75
CA GLN A 119 -2.33 5.05 18.42
C GLN A 119 -3.87 5.07 18.26
N VAL A 120 -4.40 4.65 17.11
CA VAL A 120 -5.86 4.58 16.90
C VAL A 120 -6.51 3.49 17.76
N CYS A 121 -5.84 2.35 17.92
CA CYS A 121 -6.35 1.19 18.65
C CYS A 121 -5.46 0.86 19.85
N ASP A 122 -5.10 1.87 20.65
CA ASP A 122 -4.21 1.73 21.81
C ASP A 122 -4.73 0.75 22.89
N HIS A 123 -6.05 0.50 22.89
CA HIS A 123 -6.73 -0.47 23.75
C HIS A 123 -6.60 -1.91 23.26
N ILE A 124 -6.12 -2.16 22.03
CA ILE A 124 -5.96 -3.50 21.45
C ILE A 124 -4.50 -3.94 21.61
N PRO A 125 -4.22 -5.02 22.35
CA PRO A 125 -2.86 -5.57 22.44
C PRO A 125 -2.33 -5.94 21.05
N GLN A 126 -1.04 -5.68 20.80
CA GLN A 126 -0.42 -5.93 19.49
C GLN A 126 -0.54 -7.40 19.01
N LYS A 127 -0.57 -8.35 19.94
CA LYS A 127 -0.82 -9.79 19.68
C LYS A 127 -2.19 -10.08 19.06
N GLU A 128 -3.10 -9.12 19.09
CA GLU A 128 -4.44 -9.19 18.49
C GLU A 128 -4.53 -8.31 17.23
N TYR A 129 -3.40 -7.97 16.62
CA TYR A 129 -3.27 -7.41 15.27
C TYR A 129 -4.10 -6.12 15.03
N PRO A 130 -3.82 -5.02 15.76
CA PRO A 130 -4.60 -3.78 15.69
C PRO A 130 -4.66 -3.17 14.28
N ALA A 131 -3.60 -3.23 13.46
CA ALA A 131 -3.66 -2.76 12.08
C ALA A 131 -4.61 -3.62 11.21
N GLY A 132 -4.62 -4.94 11.42
CA GLY A 132 -5.56 -5.84 10.76
C GLY A 132 -7.01 -5.53 11.16
N ALA A 133 -7.24 -5.34 12.47
CA ALA A 133 -8.54 -4.99 13.02
C ALA A 133 -9.05 -3.64 12.47
N LEU A 134 -8.21 -2.61 12.46
CA LEU A 134 -8.55 -1.28 11.91
C LEU A 134 -8.85 -1.34 10.41
N ALA A 135 -8.08 -2.10 9.64
CA ALA A 135 -8.33 -2.29 8.21
C ALA A 135 -9.66 -3.00 7.93
N ALA A 136 -9.98 -4.04 8.72
CA ALA A 136 -11.26 -4.75 8.64
C ALA A 136 -12.43 -3.85 9.05
N ALA A 137 -12.29 -3.11 10.15
CA ALA A 137 -13.28 -2.17 10.66
C ALA A 137 -13.63 -1.11 9.61
N LEU A 138 -12.63 -0.51 8.97
CA LEU A 138 -12.83 0.45 7.89
C LEU A 138 -13.61 -0.17 6.73
N TYR A 139 -13.25 -1.38 6.31
CA TYR A 139 -13.95 -2.06 5.23
C TYR A 139 -15.42 -2.32 5.56
N LEU A 140 -15.73 -2.77 6.78
CA LEU A 140 -17.11 -3.05 7.21
C LEU A 140 -18.02 -1.82 7.14
N ILE A 141 -17.50 -0.62 7.47
CA ILE A 141 -18.31 0.60 7.55
C ILE A 141 -18.27 1.47 6.28
N SER A 142 -17.50 1.08 5.25
CA SER A 142 -17.35 1.92 4.05
C SER A 142 -17.06 1.20 2.74
N GLY A 143 -16.77 -0.10 2.77
CA GLY A 143 -16.24 -0.82 1.61
C GLY A 143 -14.82 -0.40 1.20
N ILE A 144 -14.17 0.53 1.90
CA ILE A 144 -12.80 0.94 1.63
C ILE A 144 -11.84 -0.15 2.12
N ARG A 145 -11.03 -0.68 1.22
CA ARG A 145 -10.04 -1.70 1.55
C ARG A 145 -8.66 -1.08 1.82
N GLY A 146 -8.31 -0.98 3.10
CA GLY A 146 -6.94 -0.73 3.54
C GLY A 146 -6.07 -1.98 3.46
N MET A 147 -4.75 -1.79 3.50
CA MET A 147 -3.79 -2.89 3.62
C MET A 147 -3.08 -2.80 4.96
N GLU A 148 -3.15 -3.87 5.74
CA GLU A 148 -2.33 -4.05 6.93
C GLU A 148 -0.84 -3.97 6.56
N ARG A 149 -0.07 -3.23 7.36
CA ARG A 149 1.38 -3.08 7.27
C ARG A 149 1.94 -3.03 8.68
N GLY A 150 1.85 -4.16 9.37
CA GLY A 150 2.26 -4.35 10.75
C GLY A 150 2.63 -5.81 11.02
N SER A 151 2.28 -6.32 12.20
CA SER A 151 2.71 -7.67 12.64
C SER A 151 2.14 -8.81 11.80
N VAL A 152 1.00 -8.65 11.13
CA VAL A 152 0.48 -9.72 10.23
C VAL A 152 1.38 -9.86 9.00
N SER A 153 1.99 -8.76 8.54
CA SER A 153 2.93 -8.72 7.41
C SER A 153 4.29 -9.38 7.71
N ASN A 154 4.64 -9.59 8.99
CA ASN A 154 5.87 -10.27 9.38
C ASN A 154 5.71 -11.79 9.35
N GLN A 155 6.83 -12.50 9.19
CA GLN A 155 6.87 -13.95 9.38
C GLN A 155 7.21 -14.29 10.82
N ARG A 156 6.77 -15.46 11.29
CA ARG A 156 7.27 -16.02 12.54
C ARG A 156 8.78 -16.23 12.46
N ASP A 157 9.45 -16.16 13.60
CA ASP A 157 10.86 -16.54 13.68
C ASP A 157 11.06 -18.05 13.44
N GLU A 158 12.32 -18.49 13.43
CA GLU A 158 12.68 -19.90 13.24
C GLU A 158 12.12 -20.84 14.33
N TYR A 159 11.72 -20.31 15.49
CA TYR A 159 11.14 -21.05 16.61
C TYR A 159 9.60 -21.00 16.63
N GLY A 160 8.97 -20.31 15.68
CA GLY A 160 7.52 -20.13 15.60
C GLY A 160 6.97 -19.00 16.47
N ASN A 161 7.83 -18.17 17.08
CA ASN A 161 7.37 -17.01 17.85
C ASN A 161 6.92 -15.89 16.93
N GLU A 162 5.99 -15.08 17.44
CA GLU A 162 5.52 -13.89 16.74
C GLU A 162 6.60 -12.82 16.72
N THR A 163 6.86 -12.23 15.55
CA THR A 163 7.78 -11.09 15.42
C THR A 163 6.97 -9.82 15.21
N TYR A 164 6.71 -9.12 16.31
CA TYR A 164 5.91 -7.90 16.28
C TYR A 164 6.61 -6.78 15.51
N ALA A 165 5.85 -6.05 14.70
CA ALA A 165 6.38 -4.91 13.96
C ALA A 165 6.58 -3.70 14.88
N ASP A 166 7.62 -2.90 14.62
CA ASP A 166 7.84 -1.65 15.37
C ASP A 166 6.73 -0.61 15.12
N MET A 167 5.97 -0.77 14.03
CA MET A 167 4.81 0.05 13.69
C MET A 167 3.66 -0.81 13.18
N GLU A 168 2.45 -0.51 13.63
CA GLU A 168 1.20 -1.10 13.11
C GLU A 168 0.50 -0.08 12.23
N LEU A 169 0.56 -0.26 10.90
CA LEU A 169 0.02 0.73 9.96
C LEU A 169 -1.13 0.16 9.13
N VAL A 170 -2.14 0.98 8.88
CA VAL A 170 -3.10 0.75 7.79
C VAL A 170 -2.72 1.63 6.62
N ARG A 171 -2.25 1.02 5.54
CA ARG A 171 -1.92 1.71 4.29
C ARG A 171 -3.15 1.86 3.40
N LEU A 172 -3.53 3.10 3.16
CA LEU A 172 -4.52 3.52 2.17
C LEU A 172 -3.78 3.86 0.87
N ALA A 173 -3.53 2.85 0.05
CA ALA A 173 -2.82 2.99 -1.21
C ALA A 173 -3.70 3.70 -2.26
N VAL A 174 -3.14 4.67 -2.98
CA VAL A 174 -3.85 5.44 -4.01
C VAL A 174 -3.30 5.06 -5.39
N PRO A 175 -4.05 4.29 -6.20
CA PRO A 175 -3.67 4.00 -7.57
C PRO A 175 -3.69 5.27 -8.44
N ARG A 176 -2.72 5.38 -9.35
CA ARG A 176 -2.58 6.57 -10.20
C ARG A 176 -3.74 6.72 -11.17
N ARG A 177 -4.30 7.94 -11.23
CA ARG A 177 -5.38 8.32 -12.14
C ARG A 177 -6.67 7.47 -12.05
N VAL A 178 -6.88 6.74 -10.96
CA VAL A 178 -8.10 5.92 -10.78
C VAL A 178 -9.16 6.67 -9.99
N PHE A 179 -8.77 7.38 -8.94
CA PHE A 179 -9.70 8.04 -8.03
C PHE A 179 -9.81 9.54 -8.28
N THR A 180 -10.96 10.08 -7.91
CA THR A 180 -11.27 11.52 -7.86
C THR A 180 -11.08 12.06 -6.45
N LEU A 181 -10.97 13.39 -6.31
CA LEU A 181 -10.89 14.02 -4.98
C LEU A 181 -12.13 13.73 -4.12
N SER A 182 -13.31 13.61 -4.73
CA SER A 182 -14.55 13.25 -4.01
C SER A 182 -14.47 11.86 -3.37
N GLN A 183 -13.86 10.89 -4.03
CA GLN A 183 -13.61 9.57 -3.45
C GLN A 183 -12.58 9.63 -2.32
N ILE A 184 -11.56 10.48 -2.44
CA ILE A 184 -10.61 10.71 -1.33
C ILE A 184 -11.30 11.37 -0.13
N LYS A 185 -12.22 12.31 -0.36
CA LYS A 185 -13.04 12.91 0.71
C LYS A 185 -14.00 11.92 1.35
N TYR A 186 -14.50 10.93 0.60
CA TYR A 186 -15.26 9.83 1.19
C TYR A 186 -14.39 9.01 2.16
N VAL A 187 -13.12 8.76 1.81
CA VAL A 187 -12.17 8.10 2.74
C VAL A 187 -11.93 8.96 3.99
N GLU A 188 -11.74 10.27 3.83
CA GLU A 188 -11.61 11.21 4.95
C GLU A 188 -12.80 11.11 5.91
N ASP A 189 -14.02 11.21 5.37
CA ASP A 189 -15.28 11.17 6.12
C ASP A 189 -15.46 9.86 6.90
N ARG A 190 -15.29 8.71 6.23
CA ARG A 190 -15.47 7.39 6.85
C ARG A 190 -14.39 7.08 7.88
N MET A 191 -13.12 7.45 7.62
CA MET A 191 -12.03 7.25 8.57
C MET A 191 -12.19 8.15 9.79
N LYS A 192 -12.65 9.38 9.62
CA LYS A 192 -12.98 10.26 10.76
C LYS A 192 -14.04 9.63 11.66
N TRP A 193 -15.17 9.19 11.09
CA TRP A 193 -16.22 8.55 11.88
C TRP A 193 -15.72 7.29 12.60
N LEU A 194 -14.92 6.47 11.92
CA LEU A 194 -14.33 5.28 12.53
C LEU A 194 -13.38 5.64 13.68
N TYR A 195 -12.59 6.71 13.52
CA TYR A 195 -11.72 7.21 14.58
C TYR A 195 -12.53 7.69 15.79
N ASP A 196 -13.62 8.42 15.58
CA ASP A 196 -14.51 8.89 16.65
C ASP A 196 -15.14 7.69 17.43
N ASN A 197 -15.28 6.52 16.77
CA ASN A 197 -15.85 5.29 17.34
C ASN A 197 -14.82 4.18 17.59
N ARG A 198 -13.51 4.48 17.55
CA ARG A 198 -12.42 3.49 17.50
C ARG A 198 -12.39 2.49 18.66
N THR A 199 -12.93 2.86 19.82
CA THR A 199 -13.01 1.97 21.01
C THR A 199 -13.95 0.78 20.80
N LEU A 200 -14.81 0.82 19.77
CA LEU A 200 -15.64 -0.31 19.37
C LEU A 200 -14.85 -1.37 18.60
N ILE A 201 -13.67 -1.05 18.08
CA ILE A 201 -12.83 -2.00 17.36
C ILE A 201 -12.21 -2.97 18.39
N GLY A 202 -12.28 -4.27 18.12
CA GLY A 202 -11.61 -5.30 18.92
C GLY A 202 -10.54 -6.03 18.13
N GLY A 203 -9.75 -6.84 18.81
CA GLY A 203 -8.65 -7.59 18.21
C GLY A 203 -9.08 -8.70 17.24
N LEU A 204 -8.09 -9.29 16.58
CA LEU A 204 -8.20 -10.45 15.71
C LEU A 204 -7.29 -11.59 16.18
N ARG A 205 -7.57 -12.82 15.75
CA ARG A 205 -6.69 -13.98 15.91
C ARG A 205 -6.67 -14.84 14.64
N PHE A 206 -5.57 -15.53 14.37
CA PHE A 206 -5.50 -16.47 13.26
C PHE A 206 -6.39 -17.69 13.51
N VAL A 207 -7.17 -18.06 12.49
CA VAL A 207 -7.87 -19.36 12.39
C VAL A 207 -7.20 -20.26 11.36
N TYR A 208 -6.48 -19.67 10.42
CA TYR A 208 -5.67 -20.36 9.44
C TYR A 208 -4.40 -19.55 9.20
N GLU A 209 -3.24 -20.14 9.48
CA GLU A 209 -1.95 -19.51 9.26
C GLU A 209 -1.07 -20.40 8.36
N PRO A 210 -0.80 -20.00 7.11
CA PRO A 210 0.07 -20.76 6.21
C PRO A 210 1.54 -20.59 6.61
N PRO A 211 2.42 -21.56 6.25
CA PRO A 211 3.84 -21.53 6.63
C PRO A 211 4.62 -20.37 6.00
N VAL A 212 4.17 -19.85 4.87
CA VAL A 212 4.72 -18.67 4.19
C VAL A 212 3.60 -17.77 3.72
N LEU A 213 3.89 -16.48 3.56
CA LEU A 213 2.93 -15.50 3.03
C LEU A 213 1.61 -15.43 3.84
N ARG A 214 1.71 -15.51 5.18
CA ARG A 214 0.55 -15.47 6.10
C ARG A 214 -0.33 -14.24 5.94
N PHE A 215 0.22 -13.08 5.58
CA PHE A 215 -0.57 -11.88 5.32
C PHE A 215 -1.40 -11.94 4.03
N PHE A 216 -1.05 -12.84 3.09
CA PHE A 216 -1.79 -13.02 1.84
C PHE A 216 -2.87 -14.10 1.95
N MET A 217 -2.53 -15.22 2.59
CA MET A 217 -3.39 -16.42 2.58
C MET A 217 -3.98 -16.74 3.96
N GLY A 218 -3.53 -16.08 5.03
CA GLY A 218 -4.01 -16.33 6.38
C GLY A 218 -5.45 -15.89 6.58
N GLY A 219 -6.21 -16.70 7.32
CA GLY A 219 -7.55 -16.38 7.78
C GLY A 219 -7.48 -15.91 9.23
N LEU A 220 -8.13 -14.78 9.52
CA LEU A 220 -8.31 -14.26 10.87
C LEU A 220 -9.79 -14.18 11.23
N GLU A 221 -10.09 -14.29 12.52
CA GLU A 221 -11.41 -14.03 13.08
C GLU A 221 -11.36 -13.00 14.23
N PRO A 222 -12.46 -12.29 14.49
CA PRO A 222 -12.61 -11.42 15.66
C PRO A 222 -12.40 -12.17 16.99
N VAL A 223 -11.77 -11.53 17.97
CA VAL A 223 -11.68 -12.08 19.34
C VAL A 223 -12.98 -11.92 20.15
N SER A 224 -13.94 -11.14 19.64
CA SER A 224 -15.24 -10.82 20.25
C SER A 224 -16.26 -10.41 19.19
N ASP A 225 -17.48 -10.04 19.62
CA ASP A 225 -18.59 -9.53 18.79
C ASP A 225 -18.44 -8.05 18.37
N TRP A 226 -17.21 -7.56 18.32
CA TRP A 226 -16.92 -6.17 17.98
C TRP A 226 -17.36 -5.77 16.56
N PRO A 227 -17.31 -6.63 15.52
CA PRO A 227 -17.79 -6.28 14.19
C PRO A 227 -19.29 -6.00 14.19
N GLU A 228 -20.08 -6.82 14.89
CA GLU A 228 -21.53 -6.66 15.01
C GLU A 228 -21.88 -5.35 15.72
N LYS A 229 -21.16 -5.02 16.81
CA LYS A 229 -21.33 -3.76 17.54
C LYS A 229 -20.98 -2.55 16.69
N LEU A 230 -19.87 -2.61 15.95
CA LEU A 230 -19.45 -1.53 15.06
C LEU A 230 -20.46 -1.29 13.94
N ILE A 231 -20.94 -2.36 13.29
CA ILE A 231 -21.95 -2.27 12.23
C ILE A 231 -23.29 -1.74 12.79
N ALA A 232 -23.72 -2.21 13.96
CA ALA A 232 -24.92 -1.70 14.61
C ALA A 232 -24.82 -0.19 14.89
N LYS A 233 -23.67 0.26 15.41
CA LYS A 233 -23.43 1.70 15.64
C LYS A 233 -23.41 2.49 14.33
N PHE A 234 -22.80 1.95 13.27
CA PHE A 234 -22.81 2.60 11.95
C PHE A 234 -24.23 2.76 11.40
N LYS A 235 -25.07 1.71 11.52
CA LYS A 235 -26.47 1.75 11.09
C LYS A 235 -27.33 2.70 11.92
N GLU A 236 -27.02 2.89 13.20
CA GLU A 236 -27.68 3.90 14.02
C GLU A 236 -27.42 5.32 13.48
N ASP A 237 -26.18 5.61 13.11
CA ASP A 237 -25.77 6.96 12.68
C ASP A 237 -26.12 7.28 11.22
N PHE A 238 -26.09 6.28 10.33
CA PHE A 238 -26.27 6.45 8.87
C PHE A 238 -27.46 5.69 8.26
N GLY A 239 -28.19 4.89 9.04
CA GLY A 239 -29.24 4.02 8.53
C GLY A 239 -28.68 2.92 7.61
N GLU A 240 -29.42 2.58 6.54
CA GLU A 240 -28.98 1.62 5.52
C GLU A 240 -28.16 2.29 4.39
N SER A 241 -27.69 3.52 4.59
CA SER A 241 -26.84 4.23 3.64
C SER A 241 -25.39 3.75 3.74
N LEU A 242 -25.08 2.64 3.07
CA LEU A 242 -23.71 2.24 2.71
C LEU A 242 -23.31 2.83 1.34
#